data_AF-A0A8J3G6G0-F1
#
_entry.id   AF-A0A8J3G6G0-F1
#
_cell.length_a   1.000
_cell.length_b   1.000
_cell.length_c   1.000
_cell.angle_alpha   90.00
_cell.angle_beta   90.00
_cell.angle_gamma   90.00
#
_symmetry.space_group_name_H-M   'P 1'
#
loop_
_entity.id
_entity.type
_entity.pdbx_description
1 polymer ?
#
loop_
_entity_poly.entity_id
_entity_poly.type
_entity_poly.pdbx_seq_one_letter_code
_entity_poly.pdbx_strand_id
1 'polypeptide(L)'
;MENGIEIPDLGAFPIGVWEVQSQQEDGKTLSSRSSLPENTFGYIFQPNGRMVNRSINGFCGTPPVITADFPGTWTRGGDIIRVNMRFWGGTIQEEWKIIQSTNSTVQLEILRSTYTYDFD
;
A
#
# COMPACT_ATOMS: atom_id res chain seq x y z
N MET A 1 -0.59 17.95 -35.63
CA MET A 1 -1.03 16.75 -34.89
C MET A 1 -0.21 16.73 -33.63
N GLU A 2 -0.77 17.29 -32.56
CA GLU A 2 -0.07 17.41 -31.28
C GLU A 2 -0.32 16.11 -30.52
N ASN A 3 0.75 15.40 -30.17
CA ASN A 3 0.67 14.21 -29.32
C ASN A 3 0.24 14.68 -27.93
N GLY A 4 -1.06 14.60 -27.66
CA GLY A 4 -1.59 14.79 -26.31
C GLY A 4 -0.99 13.74 -25.39
N ILE A 5 -0.12 14.18 -24.48
CA ILE A 5 0.27 13.37 -23.34
C ILE A 5 -1.00 13.23 -22.51
N GLU A 6 -1.63 12.06 -22.52
CA GLU A 6 -2.66 11.73 -21.54
C GLU A 6 -2.02 11.88 -20.16
N ILE A 7 -2.39 12.94 -19.43
CA ILE A 7 -2.08 13.03 -18.01
C ILE A 7 -2.96 11.96 -17.36
N PRO A 8 -2.39 10.93 -16.71
CA PRO A 8 -3.20 9.93 -16.04
C PRO A 8 -4.11 10.64 -15.05
N ASP A 9 -5.41 10.43 -15.14
CA ASP A 9 -6.32 10.77 -14.05
C ASP A 9 -5.86 9.96 -12.84
N LEU A 10 -5.12 10.61 -11.94
CA LEU A 10 -4.54 9.94 -10.77
C LEU A 10 -5.62 9.50 -9.76
N GLY A 11 -6.89 9.82 -10.01
CA GLY A 11 -8.03 9.35 -9.24
C GLY A 11 -7.99 9.70 -7.76
N ALA A 12 -9.01 9.24 -7.05
CA ALA A 12 -9.17 9.41 -5.60
C ALA A 12 -8.20 8.56 -4.74
N PHE A 13 -7.20 7.91 -5.35
CA PHE A 13 -6.16 7.16 -4.63
C PHE A 13 -5.38 8.12 -3.70
N PRO A 14 -5.07 7.78 -2.44
CA PRO A 14 -5.17 6.46 -1.87
C PRO A 14 -6.44 6.19 -1.05
N ILE A 15 -7.34 7.16 -0.86
CA ILE A 15 -8.48 6.99 0.07
C ILE A 15 -9.32 5.77 -0.27
N GLY A 16 -9.57 4.91 0.72
CA GLY A 16 -10.35 3.69 0.57
C GLY A 16 -9.62 2.44 1.00
N VAL A 17 -10.17 1.28 0.60
CA VAL A 17 -9.65 -0.04 0.93
C VAL A 17 -9.01 -0.64 -0.30
N TRP A 18 -7.77 -1.12 -0.17
CA TRP A 18 -6.95 -1.59 -1.26
C TRP A 18 -6.33 -2.93 -0.92
N GLU A 19 -6.75 -3.98 -1.61
CA GLU A 19 -6.17 -5.32 -1.49
C GLU A 19 -4.91 -5.44 -2.35
N VAL A 20 -3.84 -6.04 -1.82
CA VAL A 20 -2.64 -6.35 -2.60
C VAL A 20 -2.93 -7.52 -3.53
N GLN A 21 -2.95 -7.26 -4.84
CA GLN A 21 -3.13 -8.29 -5.86
C GLN A 21 -1.81 -8.99 -6.21
N SER A 22 -0.73 -8.21 -6.26
CA SER A 22 0.61 -8.71 -6.52
C SER A 22 1.65 -7.80 -5.87
N GLN A 23 2.72 -8.38 -5.36
CA GLN A 23 3.88 -7.66 -4.86
C GLN A 23 5.15 -8.27 -5.42
N GLN A 24 6.00 -7.41 -5.99
CA GLN A 24 7.33 -7.70 -6.49
C GLN A 24 8.34 -6.83 -5.71
N GLU A 25 9.63 -6.99 -5.98
CA GLU A 25 10.70 -6.26 -5.28
C GLU A 25 10.60 -4.74 -5.46
N ASP A 26 10.26 -4.29 -6.67
CA ASP A 26 10.24 -2.89 -7.09
C ASP A 26 8.83 -2.32 -7.24
N GLY A 27 7.78 -3.10 -6.98
CA GLY A 27 6.43 -2.65 -7.27
C GLY A 27 5.31 -3.51 -6.70
N LYS A 28 4.11 -2.95 -6.72
CA LYS A 28 2.89 -3.64 -6.29
C LYS A 28 1.66 -3.17 -7.05
N THR A 29 0.71 -4.08 -7.21
CA THR A 29 -0.60 -3.81 -7.79
C THR A 29 -1.64 -3.94 -6.71
N LEU A 30 -2.47 -2.91 -6.56
CA LEU A 30 -3.58 -2.92 -5.61
C LEU A 30 -4.91 -2.85 -6.34
N SER A 31 -5.92 -3.51 -5.79
CA SER A 31 -7.30 -3.40 -6.24
C SER A 31 -8.19 -2.79 -5.16
N SER A 32 -9.03 -1.84 -5.55
CA SER A 32 -10.03 -1.24 -4.68
C SER A 32 -11.07 -2.28 -4.24
N ARG A 33 -11.44 -2.22 -2.96
CA ARG A 33 -12.45 -3.09 -2.34
C ARG A 33 -13.39 -2.26 -1.46
N SER A 34 -14.54 -2.82 -1.11
CA SER A 34 -15.39 -2.30 -0.03
C SER A 34 -14.84 -2.64 1.36
N SER A 35 -14.16 -3.79 1.48
CA SER A 35 -13.51 -4.29 2.69
C SER A 35 -12.40 -5.27 2.32
N LEU A 36 -11.40 -5.42 3.18
CA LEU A 36 -10.38 -6.45 3.02
C LEU A 36 -10.95 -7.82 3.44
N PRO A 37 -10.92 -8.85 2.58
CA PRO A 37 -11.27 -10.20 2.99
C PRO A 37 -10.41 -10.70 4.15
N GLU A 38 -10.86 -11.77 4.81
CA GLU A 38 -10.10 -12.39 5.88
C GLU A 38 -8.78 -12.96 5.33
N ASN A 39 -7.68 -12.81 6.09
CA ASN A 39 -6.38 -13.38 5.75
C ASN A 39 -5.79 -12.92 4.40
N THR A 40 -6.21 -11.76 3.89
CA THR A 40 -5.57 -11.10 2.74
C THR A 40 -4.64 -9.98 3.17
N PHE A 41 -3.78 -9.56 2.26
CA PHE A 41 -2.91 -8.39 2.42
C PHE A 41 -3.59 -7.14 1.85
N GLY A 42 -3.35 -6.00 2.47
CA GLY A 42 -3.95 -4.77 1.99
C GLY A 42 -3.72 -3.56 2.86
N TYR A 43 -4.30 -2.46 2.42
CA TYR A 43 -4.20 -1.16 3.05
C TYR A 43 -5.59 -0.52 3.18
N ILE A 44 -5.79 0.24 4.23
CA ILE A 44 -6.96 1.10 4.39
C ILE A 44 -6.47 2.51 4.61
N PHE A 45 -6.72 3.42 3.68
CA PHE A 45 -6.28 4.82 3.77
C PHE A 45 -7.44 5.73 4.16
N GLN A 46 -7.23 6.53 5.21
CA GLN A 46 -8.22 7.46 5.75
C GLN A 46 -7.88 8.90 5.35
N PRO A 47 -8.88 9.79 5.11
CA PRO A 47 -8.66 11.18 4.69
C PRO A 47 -7.83 12.03 5.65
N ASN A 48 -7.73 11.63 6.92
CA ASN A 48 -6.98 12.32 7.96
C ASN A 48 -5.48 11.95 8.00
N GLY A 49 -4.96 11.26 6.98
CA GLY A 49 -3.56 10.84 6.93
C GLY A 49 -3.24 9.58 7.75
N ARG A 50 -4.23 8.93 8.38
CA ARG A 50 -4.07 7.61 9.01
C ARG A 50 -4.25 6.50 8.00
N MET A 51 -3.60 5.37 8.24
CA MET A 51 -3.83 4.15 7.48
C MET A 51 -3.77 2.90 8.36
N VAL A 52 -4.28 1.80 7.80
CA VAL A 52 -4.07 0.43 8.28
C VAL A 52 -3.21 -0.30 7.24
N ASN A 53 -2.21 -1.03 7.71
CA ASN A 53 -1.47 -2.03 6.97
C ASN A 53 -1.92 -3.41 7.45
N ARG A 54 -2.64 -4.16 6.63
CA ARG A 54 -2.96 -5.56 6.90
C ARG A 54 -1.83 -6.43 6.36
N SER A 55 -1.04 -6.97 7.27
CA SER A 55 0.11 -7.80 6.94
C SER A 55 0.18 -9.03 7.83
N ILE A 56 1.16 -9.90 7.58
CA ILE A 56 1.31 -11.15 8.33
C ILE A 56 1.45 -10.88 9.83
N ASN A 57 0.76 -11.70 10.63
CA ASN A 57 0.76 -11.60 12.09
C ASN A 57 1.80 -12.54 12.71
N GLY A 58 3.09 -12.30 12.43
CA GLY A 58 4.20 -13.03 13.04
C GLY A 58 5.31 -13.43 12.06
N PHE A 59 6.32 -14.12 12.61
CA PHE A 59 7.56 -14.47 11.91
C PHE A 59 7.43 -15.65 10.94
N CYS A 60 6.41 -16.50 11.10
CA CYS A 60 6.27 -17.73 10.32
C CYS A 60 4.98 -17.72 9.48
N GLY A 61 5.13 -17.72 8.16
CA GLY A 61 4.05 -17.87 7.19
C GLY A 61 3.60 -19.31 6.96
N THR A 62 3.56 -20.14 8.01
CA THR A 62 2.99 -21.48 7.90
C THR A 62 1.48 -21.36 7.72
N PRO A 63 0.90 -21.91 6.63
CA PRO A 63 -0.53 -21.85 6.42
C PRO A 63 -1.32 -22.38 7.62
N PRO A 64 -2.47 -21.76 7.95
CA PRO A 64 -3.04 -20.59 7.28
C PRO A 64 -2.25 -19.30 7.57
N VAL A 65 -2.08 -18.45 6.55
CA VAL A 65 -1.51 -17.11 6.74
C VAL A 65 -2.50 -16.32 7.59
N ILE A 66 -2.14 -16.03 8.83
CA ILE A 66 -2.92 -15.16 9.70
C ILE A 66 -2.43 -13.73 9.47
N THR A 67 -3.34 -12.82 9.13
CA THR A 67 -3.05 -11.40 9.01
C THR A 67 -3.59 -10.61 10.19
N ALA A 68 -2.97 -9.47 10.46
CA ALA A 68 -3.41 -8.52 11.46
C ALA A 68 -3.36 -7.09 10.92
N ASP A 69 -4.17 -6.22 11.51
CA ASP A 69 -4.25 -4.81 11.16
C ASP A 69 -3.26 -4.01 12.00
N PHE A 70 -2.28 -3.41 11.34
CA PHE A 70 -1.27 -2.58 11.96
C PHE A 70 -1.49 -1.11 11.63
N PRO A 71 -1.37 -0.20 12.61
CA PRO A 71 -1.56 1.22 12.36
C PRO A 71 -0.41 1.82 11.55
N GLY A 72 -0.73 2.87 10.80
CA GLY A 72 0.25 3.67 10.09
C GLY A 72 -0.28 5.06 9.75
N THR A 73 0.55 5.80 9.02
CA THR A 73 0.25 7.12 8.49
C THR A 73 0.68 7.21 7.04
N TRP A 74 0.04 8.09 6.28
CA TRP A 74 0.38 8.35 4.90
C TRP A 74 0.30 9.84 4.57
N THR A 75 1.08 10.25 3.58
CA THR A 75 0.96 11.55 2.93
C THR A 75 1.11 11.38 1.42
N ARG A 76 0.52 12.30 0.65
CA ARG A 76 0.63 12.31 -0.81
C ARG A 76 1.10 13.67 -1.29
N GLY A 77 2.06 13.67 -2.22
CA GLY A 77 2.49 14.83 -2.98
C GLY A 77 2.62 14.46 -4.45
N GLY A 78 1.69 14.93 -5.29
CA GLY A 78 1.63 14.57 -6.71
C GLY A 78 1.35 13.08 -6.91
N ASP A 79 2.24 12.41 -7.64
CA ASP A 79 2.24 10.97 -7.89
C ASP A 79 2.97 10.16 -6.79
N ILE A 80 3.55 10.82 -5.79
CA ILE A 80 4.30 10.17 -4.71
C ILE A 80 3.44 10.03 -3.46
N ILE A 81 3.40 8.82 -2.92
CA ILE A 81 2.83 8.49 -1.61
C ILE A 81 3.94 8.08 -0.67
N ARG A 82 3.94 8.65 0.53
CA ARG A 82 4.83 8.25 1.61
C ARG A 82 4.01 7.55 2.66
N VAL A 83 4.40 6.34 3.03
CA VAL A 83 3.76 5.57 4.09
C VAL A 83 4.76 5.31 5.21
N ASN A 84 4.25 5.34 6.43
CA ASN A 84 4.93 4.83 7.62
C ASN A 84 3.94 3.90 8.30
N MET A 85 4.27 2.62 8.37
CA MET A 85 3.36 1.58 8.84
C MET A 85 4.04 0.62 9.78
N ARG A 86 3.29 0.14 10.76
CA ARG A 86 3.71 -0.97 11.61
C ARG A 86 3.51 -2.29 10.88
N PHE A 87 4.28 -3.28 11.29
CA PHE A 87 4.08 -4.70 11.00
C PHE A 87 4.44 -5.50 12.25
N TRP A 88 4.25 -6.82 12.22
CA TRP A 88 4.47 -7.68 13.39
C TRP A 88 5.87 -7.56 14.01
N GLY A 89 6.88 -7.19 13.22
CA GLY A 89 8.28 -7.14 13.64
C GLY A 89 8.89 -5.74 13.74
N GLY A 90 8.12 -4.67 13.52
CA GLY A 90 8.66 -3.31 13.60
C GLY A 90 7.91 -2.27 12.77
N THR A 91 8.66 -1.35 12.17
CA THR A 91 8.15 -0.30 11.26
C THR A 91 8.71 -0.44 9.85
N ILE A 92 7.89 -0.08 8.87
CA ILE A 92 8.26 0.07 7.46
C ILE A 92 8.00 1.52 7.07
N GLN A 93 8.98 2.16 6.45
CA GLN A 93 8.84 3.46 5.79
C GLN A 93 9.07 3.28 4.30
N GLU A 94 8.09 3.67 3.48
CA GLU A 94 8.19 3.53 2.03
C GLU A 94 7.77 4.80 1.28
N GLU A 95 8.39 5.01 0.13
CA GLU A 95 7.95 5.96 -0.89
C GLU A 95 7.48 5.21 -2.13
N TRP A 96 6.24 5.45 -2.55
CA TRP A 96 5.61 4.81 -3.70
C TRP A 96 5.32 5.84 -4.77
N LYS A 97 5.64 5.52 -6.01
CA LYS A 97 5.23 6.30 -7.18
C LYS A 97 4.04 5.63 -7.85
N ILE A 98 3.00 6.42 -8.13
CA ILE A 98 1.83 5.98 -8.89
C ILE A 98 2.23 5.92 -10.37
N ILE A 99 2.29 4.70 -10.93
CA ILE A 99 2.61 4.47 -12.34
C ILE A 99 1.34 4.54 -13.18
N GLN A 100 0.28 3.91 -12.69
CA GLN A 100 -1.03 3.90 -13.34
C GLN A 100 -2.10 3.81 -12.28
N SER A 101 -3.17 4.59 -12.45
CA SER A 101 -4.38 4.49 -11.63
C SER A 101 -5.60 4.39 -12.52
N THR A 102 -6.52 3.49 -12.17
CA THR A 102 -7.88 3.45 -12.69
C THR A 102 -8.85 3.57 -11.51
N ASN A 103 -10.16 3.46 -11.77
CA ASN A 103 -11.16 3.50 -10.69
C ASN A 103 -11.05 2.33 -9.70
N SER A 104 -10.46 1.21 -10.11
CA SER A 104 -10.45 -0.02 -9.31
C SER A 104 -9.07 -0.63 -9.12
N THR A 105 -8.04 -0.15 -9.83
CA THR A 105 -6.71 -0.75 -9.81
C THR A 105 -5.66 0.35 -9.80
N VAL A 106 -4.61 0.18 -9.02
CA VAL A 106 -3.43 1.05 -9.03
C VAL A 106 -2.17 0.22 -9.14
N GLN A 107 -1.24 0.66 -9.97
CA GLN A 107 0.11 0.13 -10.08
C GLN A 107 1.09 1.12 -9.47
N LEU A 108 1.93 0.61 -8.57
CA LEU A 108 2.89 1.39 -7.79
C LEU A 108 4.29 0.86 -8.03
N GLU A 109 5.24 1.77 -8.19
CA GLU A 109 6.68 1.52 -8.08
C GLU A 109 7.12 1.90 -6.65
N ILE A 110 7.92 1.06 -6.01
CA ILE A 110 8.51 1.31 -4.70
C ILE A 110 9.85 2.01 -4.91
N LEU A 111 9.91 3.31 -4.66
CA LEU A 111 11.11 4.11 -4.83
C LEU A 111 12.12 3.88 -3.70
N ARG A 112 11.61 3.72 -2.47
CA ARG A 112 12.39 3.53 -1.25
C ARG A 112 11.64 2.65 -0.28
N SER A 113 12.36 1.79 0.43
CA SER A 113 11.84 1.02 1.55
C SER A 113 12.89 0.93 2.65
N THR A 114 12.48 1.18 3.89
CA THR A 114 13.34 1.09 5.07
C THR A 114 12.60 0.32 6.16
N TYR A 115 13.25 -0.75 6.62
CA TYR A 115 12.75 -1.59 7.70
C TYR A 115 13.52 -1.28 8.97
N THR A 116 12.80 -1.06 10.05
CA THR A 116 13.36 -1.00 11.40
C THR A 116 12.67 -2.09 12.21
N TYR A 117 13.45 -3.07 12.66
CA TYR A 117 12.95 -4.17 13.46
C TYR A 117 12.98 -3.80 14.95
N ASP A 118 11.97 -4.21 15.70
CA ASP A 118 11.88 -3.94 17.14
C ASP A 118 12.69 -4.93 17.99
N PHE A 119 13.29 -5.96 17.37
CA PHE A 119 14.07 -6.97 18.06
C PHE A 119 15.56 -6.73 17.75
N ASP A 120 16.31 -6.33 18.77
CA ASP A 120 17.78 -6.19 18.77
C ASP A 120 18.48 -7.53 19.00
#